data_AF-A0A9W8I5E8-F1
#
_entry.id   AF-A0A9W8I5E8-F1
#
_cell.length_a   1.000
_cell.length_b   1.000
_cell.length_c   1.000
_cell.angle_alpha   90.00
_cell.angle_beta   90.00
_cell.angle_gamma   90.00
#
_symmetry.space_group_name_H-M   'P 1'
#
loop_
_entity.id
_entity.type
_entity.pdbx_description
1 polymer ?
#
loop_
_entity_poly.entity_id
_entity_poly.type
_entity_poly.pdbx_seq_one_letter_code
_entity_poly.pdbx_strand_id
1 'polypeptide(L)'
;MTNATLASALLEQFVTEMKTTGDMAQVMPKGYTPTWAEQQWFSLFEGRNEAITFGIVAFIVHQTVYYGRYLPYFICDYIPAMKQYKLQPDKEISNQQWWKCVRSLLVSQIFVQLPMMMFFLPAARMVGFECGAPFPAWLRVAFQVCVFFVIEDFYHYWAHRLFHYGIFYKRIHKVHHEHTAPFGIAA
;
A
#
# COMPACT_ATOMS: atom_id res chain seq x y z
N MET A 1 -23.79 25.47 8.16
CA MET A 1 -22.32 25.65 8.06
C MET A 1 -21.97 26.10 6.66
N THR A 2 -21.09 27.07 6.49
CA THR A 2 -20.62 27.50 5.16
C THR A 2 -19.51 26.57 4.66
N ASN A 3 -19.27 26.50 3.35
CA ASN A 3 -18.24 25.62 2.78
C ASN A 3 -16.82 25.90 3.34
N ALA A 4 -16.54 27.16 3.69
CA ALA A 4 -15.27 27.57 4.32
C ALA A 4 -15.09 26.97 5.73
N THR A 5 -16.17 26.87 6.52
CA THR A 5 -16.13 26.27 7.87
C THR A 5 -15.97 24.75 7.85
N LEU A 6 -16.41 24.08 6.78
CA LEU A 6 -16.22 22.63 6.64
C LEU A 6 -14.79 22.29 6.24
N ALA A 7 -14.20 23.03 5.29
CA ALA A 7 -12.82 22.81 4.86
C ALA A 7 -11.82 23.04 5.99
N SER A 8 -12.03 24.06 6.83
CA SER A 8 -11.18 24.30 8.00
C SER A 8 -11.29 23.17 9.02
N ALA A 9 -12.51 22.69 9.31
CA ALA A 9 -12.73 21.59 10.24
C ALA A 9 -12.08 20.28 9.79
N LEU A 10 -12.18 19.94 8.50
CA LEU A 10 -11.53 18.76 7.93
C LEU A 10 -10.00 18.85 7.98
N LEU A 11 -9.44 20.04 7.73
CA LEU A 11 -8.00 20.25 7.83
C LEU A 11 -7.52 20.13 9.28
N GLU A 12 -8.24 20.72 10.23
CA GLU A 12 -7.94 20.60 11.66
C GLU A 12 -8.01 19.15 12.13
N GLN A 13 -9.03 18.41 11.69
CA GLN A 13 -9.15 16.98 11.97
C GLN A 13 -7.95 16.22 11.40
N PHE A 14 -7.62 16.41 10.13
CA PHE A 14 -6.47 15.74 9.51
C PHE A 14 -5.15 16.02 10.24
N VAL A 15 -4.90 17.29 10.58
CA VAL A 15 -3.70 17.70 11.32
C VAL A 15 -3.68 17.11 12.73
N THR A 16 -4.84 16.96 13.36
CA THR A 16 -4.98 16.30 14.67
C THR A 16 -4.62 14.82 14.55
N GLU A 17 -5.20 14.12 13.58
CA GLU A 17 -4.93 12.70 13.32
C GLU A 17 -3.46 12.43 12.96
N MET A 18 -2.83 13.33 12.22
CA MET A 18 -1.40 13.27 11.91
C MET A 18 -0.52 13.34 13.17
N LYS A 19 -1.02 13.94 14.25
CA LYS A 19 -0.29 14.12 15.52
C LYS A 19 -0.73 13.14 16.60
N THR A 20 -1.76 12.33 16.35
CA THR A 20 -2.30 11.38 17.33
C THR A 20 -1.22 10.39 17.77
N THR A 21 -1.11 10.24 19.09
CA THR A 21 -0.27 9.23 19.75
C THR A 21 -1.16 8.09 20.20
N GLY A 22 -0.75 6.86 19.91
CA GLY A 22 -1.53 5.67 20.26
C GLY A 22 -1.63 5.48 21.77
N ASP A 23 -2.84 5.18 22.20
CA ASP A 23 -3.20 4.89 23.58
C ASP A 23 -4.11 3.65 23.58
N MET A 24 -3.57 2.54 24.08
CA MET A 24 -4.28 1.27 24.15
C MET A 24 -5.60 1.36 24.92
N ALA A 25 -5.71 2.28 25.89
CA ALA A 25 -6.96 2.45 26.65
C ALA A 25 -8.09 3.08 25.81
N GLN A 26 -7.77 3.75 24.70
CA GLN A 26 -8.78 4.33 23.80
C GLN A 26 -9.30 3.33 22.78
N VAL A 27 -8.47 2.35 22.41
CA VAL A 27 -8.79 1.33 21.39
C VAL A 27 -9.28 0.02 22.00
N MET A 28 -9.25 -0.13 23.34
CA MET A 28 -9.76 -1.29 24.06
C MET A 28 -10.96 -0.92 24.94
N PRO A 29 -12.11 -1.61 24.80
CA PRO A 29 -13.26 -1.38 25.68
C PRO A 29 -12.93 -1.68 27.15
N LYS A 30 -13.51 -0.92 28.08
CA LYS A 30 -13.33 -1.16 29.52
C LYS A 30 -13.81 -2.58 29.89
N GLY A 31 -12.98 -3.33 30.60
CA GLY A 31 -13.27 -4.71 31.01
C GLY A 31 -13.09 -5.75 29.89
N TYR A 32 -12.67 -5.35 28.70
CA TYR A 32 -12.32 -6.27 27.62
C TYR A 32 -10.96 -6.92 27.87
N THR A 33 -10.87 -8.23 27.68
CA THR A 33 -9.60 -8.96 27.71
C THR A 33 -9.15 -9.20 26.28
N PRO A 34 -8.07 -8.56 25.79
CA PRO A 34 -7.62 -8.73 24.43
C PRO A 34 -7.05 -10.12 24.20
N THR A 35 -7.24 -10.62 22.98
CA THR A 35 -6.49 -11.76 22.47
C THR A 35 -5.00 -11.41 22.37
N TRP A 36 -4.14 -12.43 22.31
CA TRP A 36 -2.71 -12.24 22.09
C TRP A 36 -2.43 -11.38 20.84
N ALA A 37 -3.16 -11.63 19.74
CA ALA A 37 -2.97 -10.91 18.49
C ALA A 37 -3.33 -9.41 18.61
N GLU A 38 -4.45 -9.09 19.27
CA GLU A 38 -4.83 -7.70 19.55
C GLU A 38 -3.80 -7.02 20.44
N GLN A 39 -3.36 -7.70 21.50
CA GLN A 39 -2.34 -7.14 22.39
C GLN A 39 -1.04 -6.83 21.64
N GLN A 40 -0.56 -7.74 20.79
CA GLN A 40 0.64 -7.48 19.98
C GLN A 40 0.42 -6.34 19.00
N TRP A 41 -0.70 -6.32 18.28
CA TRP A 41 -1.01 -5.28 17.32
C TRP A 41 -1.07 -3.89 17.96
N PHE A 42 -1.88 -3.72 19.00
CA PHE A 42 -2.03 -2.41 19.65
C PHE A 42 -0.78 -1.97 20.42
N SER A 43 0.04 -2.90 20.91
CA SER A 43 1.34 -2.56 21.52
C SER A 43 2.29 -1.83 20.59
N LEU A 44 2.15 -2.00 19.25
CA LEU A 44 2.94 -1.27 18.26
C LEU A 44 2.67 0.24 18.28
N PHE A 45 1.49 0.65 18.72
CA PHE A 45 1.03 2.04 18.68
C PHE A 45 1.18 2.75 20.03
N GLU A 46 1.23 2.00 21.13
CA GLU A 46 1.33 2.56 22.50
C GLU A 46 2.50 3.55 22.62
N GLY A 47 2.16 4.79 22.98
CA GLY A 47 3.12 5.89 23.17
C GLY A 47 3.81 6.37 21.89
N ARG A 48 3.33 5.97 20.71
CA ARG A 48 3.93 6.30 19.39
C ARG A 48 2.94 7.02 18.51
N ASN A 49 3.44 7.85 17.59
CA ASN A 49 2.61 8.51 16.59
C ASN A 49 1.94 7.46 15.68
N GLU A 50 0.61 7.49 15.59
CA GLU A 50 -0.14 6.42 14.92
C GLU A 50 0.03 6.44 13.40
N ALA A 51 0.06 7.63 12.79
CA ALA A 51 0.24 7.79 11.35
C ALA A 51 1.60 7.25 10.88
N ILE A 52 2.68 7.60 11.60
CA ILE A 52 4.03 7.12 11.31
C ILE A 52 4.13 5.62 11.56
N THR A 53 3.60 5.13 12.69
CA THR A 53 3.65 3.70 13.04
C THR A 53 2.93 2.86 11.99
N PHE A 54 1.69 3.24 11.66
CA PHE A 54 0.91 2.57 10.62
C PHE A 54 1.65 2.60 9.28
N GLY A 55 2.15 3.75 8.87
CA GLY A 55 2.88 3.91 7.61
C GLY A 55 4.11 3.02 7.52
N ILE A 56 4.92 2.95 8.58
CA ILE A 56 6.12 2.10 8.63
C ILE A 56 5.76 0.62 8.62
N VAL A 57 4.78 0.20 9.43
CA VAL A 57 4.34 -1.21 9.49
C VAL A 57 3.79 -1.64 8.13
N ALA A 58 2.89 -0.84 7.54
CA ALA A 58 2.32 -1.10 6.22
C ALA A 58 3.41 -1.15 5.14
N PHE A 59 4.39 -0.24 5.20
CA PHE A 59 5.51 -0.22 4.27
C PHE A 59 6.36 -1.48 4.39
N ILE A 60 6.78 -1.88 5.60
CA ILE A 60 7.57 -3.10 5.82
C ILE A 60 6.84 -4.34 5.29
N VAL A 61 5.55 -4.47 5.60
CA VAL A 61 4.72 -5.58 5.11
C VAL A 61 4.67 -5.56 3.58
N HIS A 62 4.41 -4.40 2.97
CA HIS A 62 4.37 -4.25 1.52
C HIS A 62 5.70 -4.63 0.87
N GLN A 63 6.83 -4.09 1.35
CA GLN A 63 8.16 -4.37 0.80
C GLN A 63 8.48 -5.87 0.92
N THR A 64 8.18 -6.48 2.07
CA THR A 64 8.41 -7.91 2.30
C THR A 64 7.63 -8.76 1.32
N VAL A 65 6.34 -8.48 1.14
CA VAL A 65 5.50 -9.23 0.19
C VAL A 65 5.93 -8.97 -1.25
N TYR A 66 6.21 -7.72 -1.61
CA TYR A 66 6.60 -7.33 -2.96
C TYR A 66 7.90 -8.02 -3.40
N TYR A 67 8.99 -7.82 -2.64
CA TYR A 67 10.28 -8.42 -2.97
C TYR A 67 10.32 -9.93 -2.70
N GLY A 68 9.59 -10.40 -1.69
CA GLY A 68 9.44 -11.82 -1.40
C GLY A 68 8.74 -12.57 -2.53
N ARG A 69 7.72 -11.98 -3.16
CA ARG A 69 7.05 -12.56 -4.34
C ARG A 69 7.94 -12.53 -5.58
N TYR A 70 8.77 -11.50 -5.74
CA TYR A 70 9.72 -11.39 -6.86
C TYR A 70 10.86 -12.42 -6.78
N LEU A 71 11.38 -12.66 -5.58
CA LEU A 71 12.62 -13.43 -5.38
C LEU A 71 12.61 -14.83 -6.03
N PRO A 72 11.55 -15.65 -5.95
CA PRO A 72 11.51 -16.94 -6.64
C PRO A 72 11.69 -16.84 -8.16
N TYR A 73 11.10 -15.83 -8.80
CA TYR A 73 11.21 -15.62 -10.24
C TYR A 73 12.61 -15.15 -10.64
N PHE A 74 13.20 -14.29 -9.82
CA PHE A 74 14.60 -13.90 -9.99
C PHE A 74 15.53 -15.10 -9.92
N ILE A 75 15.33 -16.03 -8.98
CA ILE A 75 16.11 -17.26 -8.89
C ILE A 75 15.90 -18.13 -10.14
N CYS A 76 14.67 -18.24 -10.64
CA CYS A 76 14.36 -19.02 -11.85
C CYS A 76 15.11 -18.52 -13.10
N ASP A 77 15.40 -17.22 -13.20
CA ASP A 77 16.15 -16.67 -14.34
C ASP A 77 17.57 -17.27 -14.49
N TYR A 78 18.14 -17.78 -13.39
CA TYR A 78 19.47 -18.42 -13.36
C TYR A 78 19.43 -19.94 -13.47
N ILE A 79 18.25 -20.55 -13.53
CA ILE A 79 18.10 -22.01 -13.66
C ILE A 79 17.83 -22.35 -15.13
N PRO A 80 18.76 -23.03 -15.85
CA PRO A 80 18.59 -23.30 -17.29
C PRO A 80 17.29 -24.03 -17.63
N ALA A 81 16.87 -24.99 -16.79
CA ALA A 81 15.63 -25.74 -16.97
C ALA A 81 14.36 -24.87 -16.88
N MET A 82 14.44 -23.71 -16.22
CA MET A 82 13.29 -22.80 -16.08
C MET A 82 13.18 -21.81 -17.23
N LYS A 83 14.24 -21.62 -18.04
CA LYS A 83 14.25 -20.66 -19.16
C LYS A 83 13.19 -20.98 -20.22
N GLN A 84 12.82 -22.25 -20.39
CA GLN A 84 11.78 -22.68 -21.34
C GLN A 84 10.38 -22.14 -21.02
N TYR A 85 10.13 -21.70 -19.77
CA TYR A 85 8.83 -21.15 -19.35
C TYR A 85 8.73 -19.63 -19.52
N LYS A 86 9.76 -18.97 -20.06
CA LYS A 86 9.73 -17.53 -20.31
C LYS A 86 8.73 -17.21 -21.44
N LEU A 87 7.85 -16.25 -21.18
CA LEU A 87 6.86 -15.78 -22.17
C LEU A 87 7.51 -15.03 -23.34
N GLN A 88 8.63 -14.34 -23.11
CA GLN A 88 9.38 -13.59 -24.13
C GLN A 88 10.87 -13.98 -24.10
N PRO A 89 11.25 -15.14 -24.67
CA PRO A 89 12.62 -15.66 -24.56
C PRO A 89 13.67 -14.78 -25.24
N ASP A 90 13.29 -14.04 -26.30
CA ASP A 90 14.21 -13.21 -27.09
C ASP A 90 14.45 -11.81 -26.51
N LYS A 91 13.82 -11.49 -25.37
CA LYS A 91 13.98 -10.17 -24.71
C LYS A 91 14.61 -10.32 -23.34
N GLU A 92 15.94 -10.28 -23.33
CA GLU A 92 16.70 -10.23 -22.08
C GLU A 92 16.84 -8.79 -21.57
N ILE A 93 16.75 -8.63 -20.24
CA ILE A 93 16.96 -7.35 -19.56
C ILE A 93 18.45 -7.24 -19.21
N SER A 94 19.11 -6.19 -19.72
CA SER A 94 20.50 -5.93 -19.36
C SER A 94 20.64 -5.49 -17.90
N ASN A 95 21.82 -5.72 -17.30
CA ASN A 95 22.13 -5.25 -15.94
C ASN A 95 21.91 -3.74 -15.77
N GLN A 96 22.20 -2.95 -16.80
CA GLN A 96 21.98 -1.50 -16.78
C GLN A 96 20.48 -1.16 -16.67
N GLN A 97 19.64 -1.82 -17.47
CA GLN A 97 18.18 -1.63 -17.42
C GLN A 97 17.62 -2.09 -16.07
N TRP A 98 18.11 -3.20 -15.54
CA TRP A 98 17.71 -3.71 -14.23
C TRP A 98 18.03 -2.72 -13.11
N TRP A 99 19.27 -2.21 -13.04
CA TRP A 99 19.65 -1.21 -12.03
C TRP A 99 18.92 0.13 -12.19
N LYS A 100 18.62 0.53 -13.43
CA LYS A 100 17.77 1.71 -13.69
C LYS A 100 16.38 1.51 -13.10
N CYS A 101 15.77 0.34 -13.34
CA CYS A 101 14.46 -0.03 -12.81
C CYS A 101 14.46 -0.02 -11.28
N VAL A 102 15.40 -0.72 -10.64
CA VAL A 102 15.54 -0.79 -9.17
C VAL A 102 15.64 0.60 -8.55
N ARG A 103 16.49 1.48 -9.10
CA ARG A 103 16.62 2.85 -8.58
C ARG A 103 15.33 3.63 -8.69
N SER A 104 14.66 3.58 -9.84
CA SER A 104 13.38 4.26 -10.05
C SER A 104 12.29 3.74 -9.10
N LEU A 105 12.25 2.42 -8.91
CA LEU A 105 11.31 1.76 -8.00
C LEU A 105 11.56 2.20 -6.56
N LEU A 106 12.80 2.12 -6.06
CA LEU A 106 13.14 2.50 -4.69
C LEU A 106 12.82 3.97 -4.40
N VAL A 107 13.12 4.88 -5.34
CA VAL A 107 12.75 6.29 -5.21
C VAL A 107 11.23 6.45 -5.10
N SER A 108 10.47 5.76 -5.94
CA SER A 108 9.00 5.83 -5.91
C SER A 108 8.43 5.23 -4.61
N GLN A 109 8.97 4.10 -4.15
CA GLN A 109 8.53 3.46 -2.91
C GLN A 109 8.82 4.33 -1.67
N ILE A 110 10.01 4.94 -1.59
CA ILE A 110 10.40 5.74 -0.43
C ILE A 110 9.75 7.13 -0.43
N PHE A 111 9.71 7.82 -1.57
CA PHE A 111 9.30 9.23 -1.61
C PHE A 111 7.85 9.44 -2.03
N VAL A 112 7.18 8.43 -2.57
CA VAL A 112 5.76 8.53 -2.95
C VAL A 112 4.94 7.57 -2.10
N GLN A 113 5.26 6.29 -2.11
CA GLN A 113 4.44 5.27 -1.47
C GLN A 113 4.46 5.36 0.06
N LEU A 114 5.63 5.53 0.69
CA LEU A 114 5.74 5.63 2.14
C LEU A 114 4.99 6.87 2.70
N PRO A 115 5.15 8.10 2.17
CA PRO A 115 4.33 9.23 2.58
C PRO A 115 2.83 8.99 2.39
N MET A 116 2.43 8.38 1.28
CA MET A 116 1.03 8.02 1.04
C MET A 116 0.49 7.05 2.10
N MET A 117 1.28 6.05 2.52
CA MET A 117 0.91 5.13 3.59
C MET A 117 0.82 5.82 4.96
N MET A 118 1.69 6.79 5.26
CA MET A 118 1.61 7.58 6.49
C MET A 118 0.35 8.46 6.52
N PHE A 119 -0.07 9.01 5.38
CA PHE A 119 -1.28 9.83 5.28
C PHE A 119 -2.58 9.02 5.24
N PHE A 120 -2.51 7.71 4.97
CA PHE A 120 -3.70 6.87 4.82
C PHE A 120 -4.55 6.83 6.08
N LEU A 121 -3.98 6.50 7.25
CA LEU A 121 -4.76 6.32 8.48
C LEU A 121 -5.49 7.63 8.90
N PRO A 122 -4.83 8.80 8.91
CA PRO A 122 -5.51 10.08 9.11
C PRO A 122 -6.64 10.35 8.11
N ALA A 123 -6.39 10.13 6.82
CA ALA A 123 -7.40 10.33 5.78
C ALA A 123 -8.59 9.37 5.94
N ALA A 124 -8.34 8.12 6.33
CA ALA A 124 -9.38 7.13 6.56
C ALA A 124 -10.27 7.51 7.74
N ARG A 125 -9.70 8.04 8.83
CA ARG A 125 -10.47 8.50 9.99
C ARG A 125 -11.38 9.69 9.71
N MET A 126 -11.00 10.57 8.77
CA MET A 126 -11.87 11.66 8.32
C MET A 126 -13.19 11.16 7.69
N VAL A 127 -13.21 9.93 7.18
CA VAL A 127 -14.40 9.29 6.60
C VAL A 127 -15.01 8.23 7.52
N GLY A 128 -14.65 8.22 8.81
CA GLY A 128 -15.25 7.35 9.82
C GLY A 128 -14.61 5.96 9.93
N PHE A 129 -13.37 5.77 9.47
CA PHE A 129 -12.64 4.53 9.69
C PHE A 129 -12.21 4.43 11.16
N GLU A 130 -12.55 3.31 11.80
CA GLU A 130 -12.19 3.03 13.19
C GLU A 130 -11.31 1.79 13.28
N CYS A 131 -10.30 1.83 14.15
CA CYS A 131 -9.47 0.69 14.52
C CYS A 131 -9.49 0.52 16.03
N GLY A 132 -10.08 -0.57 16.49
CA GLY A 132 -10.17 -0.89 17.90
C GLY A 132 -10.46 -2.37 18.10
N ALA A 133 -10.40 -2.80 19.36
CA ALA A 133 -10.81 -4.13 19.79
C ALA A 133 -12.32 -4.17 20.06
N PRO A 134 -12.99 -5.33 19.87
CA PRO A 134 -12.43 -6.54 19.30
C PRO A 134 -12.15 -6.40 17.80
N PHE A 135 -11.20 -7.19 17.29
CA PHE A 135 -11.00 -7.33 15.85
C PHE A 135 -12.30 -7.72 15.14
N PRO A 136 -12.50 -7.26 13.89
CA PRO A 136 -13.71 -7.55 13.15
C PRO A 136 -13.87 -9.07 12.95
N ALA A 137 -15.11 -9.54 13.04
CA ALA A 137 -15.43 -10.94 12.74
C ALA A 137 -14.96 -11.32 11.32
N TRP A 138 -14.42 -12.52 11.16
CA TRP A 138 -13.88 -13.00 9.87
C TRP A 138 -14.88 -12.91 8.72
N LEU A 139 -16.18 -13.09 8.98
CA LEU A 139 -17.21 -12.92 7.95
C LEU A 139 -17.31 -11.47 7.45
N ARG A 140 -17.16 -10.48 8.34
CA ARG A 140 -17.11 -9.06 7.97
C ARG A 140 -15.87 -8.78 7.12
N VAL A 141 -14.71 -9.31 7.53
CA VAL A 141 -13.46 -9.17 6.77
C VAL A 141 -13.61 -9.78 5.37
N ALA A 142 -14.10 -11.02 5.27
CA ALA A 142 -14.30 -11.70 3.99
C ALA A 142 -15.26 -10.92 3.08
N PHE A 143 -16.39 -10.45 3.61
CA PHE A 143 -17.35 -9.63 2.87
C PHE A 143 -16.72 -8.33 2.37
N GLN A 144 -16.01 -7.60 3.25
CA GLN A 144 -15.32 -6.36 2.87
C GLN A 144 -14.26 -6.60 1.80
N VAL A 145 -13.47 -7.68 1.90
CA VAL A 145 -12.47 -8.05 0.89
C VAL A 145 -13.13 -8.34 -0.46
N CYS A 146 -14.25 -9.06 -0.49
CA CYS A 146 -15.00 -9.29 -1.73
C CYS A 146 -15.50 -7.99 -2.36
N VAL A 147 -16.04 -7.08 -1.54
CA VAL A 147 -16.48 -5.76 -2.01
C VAL A 147 -15.30 -4.93 -2.52
N PHE A 148 -14.18 -4.94 -1.80
CA PHE A 148 -12.97 -4.23 -2.21
C PHE A 148 -12.40 -4.79 -3.52
N PHE A 149 -12.50 -6.08 -3.81
CA PHE A 149 -12.09 -6.60 -5.13
C PHE A 149 -12.91 -6.02 -6.27
N VAL A 150 -14.23 -5.84 -6.09
CA VAL A 150 -15.08 -5.22 -7.11
C VAL A 150 -14.74 -3.73 -7.28
N ILE A 151 -14.54 -3.02 -6.17
CA ILE A 151 -14.17 -1.59 -6.20
C ILE A 151 -12.79 -1.41 -6.84
N GLU A 152 -11.81 -2.24 -6.46
CA GLU A 152 -10.44 -2.20 -6.97
C GLU A 152 -10.42 -2.49 -8.47
N ASP A 153 -11.14 -3.52 -8.94
CA ASP A 153 -11.23 -3.85 -10.37
C ASP A 153 -11.83 -2.68 -11.18
N PHE A 154 -12.95 -2.12 -10.70
CA PHE A 154 -13.59 -0.98 -11.33
C PHE A 154 -12.66 0.25 -11.37
N TYR A 155 -12.10 0.62 -10.23
CA TYR A 155 -11.17 1.74 -10.11
C TYR A 155 -9.95 1.55 -11.01
N HIS A 156 -9.34 0.38 -10.97
CA HIS A 156 -8.14 0.05 -11.72
C HIS A 156 -8.40 0.15 -13.23
N TYR A 157 -9.51 -0.42 -13.72
CA TYR A 157 -9.88 -0.33 -15.14
C TYR A 157 -10.01 1.12 -15.61
N TRP A 158 -10.75 1.96 -14.89
CA TRP A 158 -10.99 3.34 -15.30
C TRP A 158 -9.76 4.22 -15.13
N ALA A 159 -9.01 4.06 -14.05
CA ALA A 159 -7.74 4.76 -13.84
C ALA A 159 -6.73 4.37 -14.93
N HIS A 160 -6.62 3.09 -15.27
CA HIS A 160 -5.77 2.61 -16.35
C HIS A 160 -6.18 3.20 -17.69
N ARG A 161 -7.48 3.19 -18.01
CA ARG A 161 -8.02 3.81 -19.23
C ARG A 161 -7.74 5.32 -19.29
N LEU A 162 -7.88 6.03 -18.18
CA LEU A 162 -7.52 7.45 -18.08
C LEU A 162 -6.02 7.66 -18.30
N PHE A 163 -5.18 6.78 -17.76
CA PHE A 163 -3.74 6.85 -17.92
C PHE A 163 -3.27 6.56 -19.35
N HIS A 164 -4.09 5.95 -20.19
CA HIS A 164 -3.86 5.90 -21.64
C HIS A 164 -4.25 7.18 -22.39
N TYR A 165 -4.82 8.18 -21.72
CA TYR A 165 -5.24 9.43 -22.36
C TYR A 165 -4.14 10.49 -22.38
N GLY A 166 -3.81 10.99 -23.59
CA GLY A 166 -3.13 12.26 -23.83
C GLY A 166 -1.89 12.50 -22.98
N ILE A 167 -2.01 13.43 -22.01
CA ILE A 167 -0.90 13.84 -21.14
C ILE A 167 -0.53 12.78 -20.09
N PHE A 168 -1.53 12.04 -19.58
CA PHE A 168 -1.31 11.00 -18.58
C PHE A 168 -0.50 9.85 -19.17
N TYR A 169 -0.77 9.49 -20.43
CA TYR A 169 0.03 8.50 -21.13
C TYR A 169 1.48 8.95 -21.26
N LYS A 170 1.69 10.16 -21.80
CA LYS A 170 3.04 10.67 -22.07
C LYS A 170 3.91 10.80 -20.82
N ARG A 171 3.32 11.17 -19.68
CA ARG A 171 4.06 11.49 -18.45
C ARG A 171 4.09 10.38 -17.40
N ILE A 172 3.06 9.54 -17.34
CA ILE A 172 2.90 8.54 -16.27
C ILE A 172 2.92 7.15 -16.89
N HIS A 173 1.97 6.87 -17.78
CA HIS A 173 1.72 5.49 -18.20
C HIS A 173 2.78 4.93 -19.14
N LYS A 174 3.43 5.79 -19.94
CA LYS A 174 4.56 5.40 -20.77
C LYS A 174 5.75 4.93 -19.93
N VAL A 175 5.98 5.51 -18.74
CA VAL A 175 7.04 5.08 -17.82
C VAL A 175 6.71 3.70 -17.24
N HIS A 176 5.45 3.50 -16.84
CA HIS A 176 4.97 2.19 -16.38
C HIS A 176 5.14 1.09 -17.46
N HIS A 177 4.91 1.44 -18.73
CA HIS A 177 5.14 0.54 -19.87
C HIS A 177 6.56 0.58 -20.45
N GLU A 178 7.56 1.14 -19.75
CA GLU A 178 8.95 1.17 -20.22
C GLU A 178 9.50 -0.25 -20.47
N HIS A 179 9.06 -1.21 -19.65
CA HIS A 179 9.49 -2.60 -19.73
C HIS A 179 8.44 -3.46 -20.45
N THR A 180 8.59 -3.61 -21.77
CA THR A 180 7.66 -4.41 -22.60
C THR A 180 7.84 -5.92 -22.42
N ALA A 181 9.02 -6.36 -21.98
CA ALA A 181 9.24 -7.72 -21.50
C ALA A 181 8.97 -7.75 -19.99
N PRO A 182 8.00 -8.55 -19.52
CA PRO A 182 7.73 -8.65 -18.09
C PRO A 182 8.92 -9.33 -17.40
N PHE A 183 9.44 -8.71 -16.35
CA PHE A 183 10.39 -9.31 -15.42
C PHE A 183 10.02 -8.90 -14.01
N GLY A 184 10.23 -9.80 -13.05
CA GLY A 184 9.40 -9.82 -11.84
C GLY A 184 9.50 -8.62 -10.89
N ILE A 185 10.50 -7.74 -11.03
CA ILE A 185 10.62 -6.50 -10.22
C ILE A 185 9.91 -5.29 -10.87
N ALA A 186 9.48 -5.43 -12.12
CA ALA A 186 8.69 -4.43 -12.84
C ALA A 186 7.30 -4.97 -13.21
N ALA A 187 6.94 -6.15 -12.71
CA ALA A 187 5.69 -6.86 -12.98
C ALA A 187 4.60 -6.54 -11.95
#